data_AF-A0A5P9FGD0-F1
#
_entry.id   AF-A0A5P9FGD0-F1
#
_cell.length_a   1.000
_cell.length_b   1.000
_cell.length_c   1.000
_cell.angle_alpha   90.00
_cell.angle_beta   90.00
_cell.angle_gamma   90.00
#
_symmetry.space_group_name_H-M   'P 1'
#
loop_
_entity.id
_entity.type
_entity.pdbx_description
1 polymer ?
#
loop_
_entity_poly.entity_id
_entity_poly.type
_entity_poly.pdbx_seq_one_letter_code
_entity_poly.pdbx_strand_id
1 'polypeptide(L)'
;MGISFYRKSLDEIKGGTAWSAAEEQLLEEAHTGIVFISETRPEETTDAHMIRAELIRHITLGGCEKLRVPDKGIAIAGAFITDELDLQGCDTPLDVFLVACHFDTQPVFRDARLGALYLPGCMLPGLDAHRLRVKRGVLLN
;
A
#
# COMPACT_ATOMS: atom_id res chain seq x y z
N MET A 1 18.15 9.19 20.40
CA MET A 1 18.79 8.15 19.56
C MET A 1 17.65 7.37 18.91
N GLY A 2 17.27 7.73 17.68
CA GLY A 2 16.15 7.09 17.00
C GLY A 2 16.57 5.71 16.51
N ILE A 3 15.81 4.68 16.87
CA ILE A 3 15.97 3.35 16.27
C ILE A 3 15.57 3.51 14.80
N SER A 4 16.53 3.38 13.88
CA SER A 4 16.24 3.32 12.45
C SER A 4 15.79 1.90 12.14
N PHE A 5 14.49 1.74 11.88
CA PHE A 5 13.96 0.48 11.39
C PHE A 5 14.40 0.29 9.93
N TYR A 6 14.83 -0.92 9.60
CA TYR A 6 15.22 -1.27 8.24
C TYR A 6 14.06 -0.98 7.28
N ARG A 7 14.39 -0.33 6.17
CA ARG A 7 13.46 0.01 5.11
C ARG A 7 14.14 -0.20 3.78
N LYS A 8 13.59 -1.10 2.98
CA LYS A 8 14.09 -1.38 1.63
C LYS A 8 14.06 -0.10 0.79
N SER A 9 15.15 0.16 0.08
CA SER A 9 15.26 1.13 -0.99
C SER A 9 14.42 0.71 -2.20
N LEU A 10 14.10 1.64 -3.10
CA LEU A 10 13.38 1.30 -4.33
C LEU A 10 14.12 0.25 -5.18
N ASP A 11 15.46 0.26 -5.18
CA ASP A 11 16.25 -0.71 -5.94
C ASP A 11 16.16 -2.12 -5.31
N GLU A 12 16.15 -2.23 -3.98
CA GLU A 12 15.92 -3.50 -3.28
C GLU A 12 14.50 -4.03 -3.49
N ILE A 13 13.49 -3.14 -3.54
CA ILE A 13 12.10 -3.51 -3.87
C ILE A 13 12.00 -3.96 -5.33
N LYS A 14 12.71 -3.29 -6.23
CA LYS A 14 12.75 -3.64 -7.65
C LYS A 14 13.33 -5.03 -7.86
N GLY A 15 14.38 -5.37 -7.11
CA GLY A 15 14.93 -6.74 -7.05
C GLY A 15 15.46 -7.28 -8.37
N GLY A 16 15.78 -6.40 -9.34
CA GLY A 16 16.22 -6.79 -10.68
C GLY A 16 15.07 -7.07 -11.68
N THR A 17 13.82 -7.07 -11.24
CA THR A 17 12.64 -7.18 -12.11
C THR A 17 12.19 -5.79 -12.57
N ALA A 18 11.72 -5.66 -13.81
CA ALA A 18 11.11 -4.40 -14.25
C ALA A 18 9.94 -4.02 -13.35
N TRP A 19 9.65 -2.71 -13.25
CA TRP A 19 8.39 -2.27 -12.68
C TRP A 19 7.27 -2.62 -13.64
N SER A 20 6.10 -2.97 -13.12
CA SER A 20 4.90 -3.05 -13.94
C SER A 20 4.44 -1.65 -14.36
N ALA A 21 3.60 -1.54 -15.39
CA ALA A 21 2.99 -0.27 -15.77
C ALA A 21 2.24 0.40 -14.60
N ALA A 22 1.54 -0.37 -13.76
CA ALA A 22 0.87 0.17 -12.57
C ALA A 22 1.85 0.68 -11.50
N GLU A 23 2.99 0.01 -11.31
CA GLU A 23 4.04 0.47 -10.39
C GLU A 23 4.73 1.72 -10.89
N GLU A 24 4.97 1.83 -12.21
CA GLU A 24 5.51 3.04 -12.83
C GLU A 24 4.57 4.23 -12.65
N GLN A 25 3.27 4.03 -12.90
CA GLN A 25 2.26 5.06 -12.65
C GLN A 25 2.23 5.47 -11.17
N LEU A 26 2.27 4.50 -10.25
CA LEU A 26 2.34 4.79 -8.81
C LEU A 26 3.58 5.62 -8.45
N LEU A 27 4.74 5.28 -9.01
CA LEU A 27 5.98 6.03 -8.79
C LEU A 27 5.89 7.48 -9.29
N GLU A 28 5.23 7.70 -10.42
CA GLU A 28 5.04 9.03 -11.01
C GLU A 28 4.00 9.87 -10.25
N GLU A 29 2.85 9.28 -9.92
CA GLU A 29 1.66 10.01 -9.47
C GLU A 29 1.48 10.05 -7.95
N ALA A 30 2.21 9.24 -7.17
CA ALA A 30 2.05 9.15 -5.71
C ALA A 30 2.10 10.51 -4.98
N HIS A 31 2.87 11.46 -5.51
CA HIS A 31 3.01 12.80 -4.94
C HIS A 31 1.70 13.61 -4.94
N THR A 32 0.74 13.25 -5.79
CA THR A 32 -0.59 13.87 -5.86
C THR A 32 -1.52 13.40 -4.73
N GLY A 33 -1.20 12.26 -4.10
CA GLY A 33 -1.99 11.61 -3.05
C GLY A 33 -3.10 10.68 -3.57
N ILE A 34 -3.33 10.59 -4.87
CA ILE A 34 -4.31 9.70 -5.47
C ILE A 34 -3.72 9.07 -6.73
N VAL A 35 -3.80 7.76 -6.86
CA VAL A 35 -3.38 7.00 -8.03
C VAL A 35 -4.52 6.08 -8.45
N PHE A 36 -4.97 6.25 -9.69
CA PHE A 36 -6.09 5.51 -10.25
C PHE A 36 -5.58 4.58 -11.33
N ILE A 37 -5.49 3.29 -11.01
CA ILE A 37 -4.95 2.25 -11.89
C ILE A 37 -6.04 1.71 -12.81
N SER A 38 -7.24 1.45 -12.26
CA SER A 38 -8.39 0.94 -13.01
C SER A 38 -9.70 1.42 -12.40
N GLU A 39 -10.73 1.51 -13.24
CA GLU A 39 -12.11 1.80 -12.83
C GLU A 39 -12.75 0.65 -12.05
N THR A 40 -12.36 -0.59 -12.38
CA THR A 40 -12.91 -1.80 -11.77
C THR A 40 -11.83 -2.57 -11.03
N ARG A 41 -12.26 -3.37 -10.05
CA ARG A 41 -11.36 -4.29 -9.36
C ARG A 41 -10.83 -5.34 -10.34
N PRO A 42 -9.50 -5.46 -10.52
CA PRO A 42 -8.94 -6.46 -11.41
C PRO A 42 -9.18 -7.88 -10.89
N GLU A 43 -9.54 -8.80 -11.77
CA GLU A 43 -9.69 -10.23 -11.44
C GLU A 43 -8.39 -11.01 -11.69
N GLU A 44 -7.57 -10.54 -12.62
CA GLU A 44 -6.31 -11.16 -13.02
C GLU A 44 -5.13 -10.21 -12.78
N THR A 45 -3.97 -10.79 -12.46
CA THR A 45 -2.72 -10.06 -12.36
C THR A 45 -2.13 -9.83 -13.76
N THR A 46 -2.11 -8.57 -14.19
CA THR A 46 -1.46 -8.14 -15.43
C THR A 46 -0.55 -6.96 -15.12
N ASP A 47 0.39 -6.69 -16.02
CA ASP A 47 1.32 -5.56 -15.91
C ASP A 47 0.60 -4.21 -15.70
N ALA A 48 -0.60 -4.05 -16.27
CA ALA A 48 -1.41 -2.84 -16.15
C ALA A 48 -2.03 -2.64 -14.76
N HIS A 49 -2.08 -3.66 -13.90
CA HIS A 49 -2.75 -3.58 -12.60
C HIS A 49 -1.86 -3.97 -11.42
N MET A 50 -0.79 -4.73 -11.67
CA MET A 50 0.04 -5.35 -10.63
C MET A 50 0.84 -4.32 -9.84
N ILE A 51 0.74 -4.32 -8.51
CA ILE A 51 1.59 -3.52 -7.62
C ILE A 51 2.11 -4.42 -6.49
N ARG A 52 3.43 -4.48 -6.31
CA ARG A 52 4.03 -5.18 -5.17
C ARG A 52 3.64 -4.52 -3.86
N ALA A 53 3.21 -5.33 -2.90
CA ALA A 53 2.82 -4.88 -1.58
C ALA A 53 3.93 -4.11 -0.84
N GLU A 54 5.20 -4.47 -1.06
CA GLU A 54 6.34 -3.76 -0.47
C GLU A 54 6.43 -2.30 -0.94
N LEU A 55 5.97 -1.96 -2.15
CA LEU A 55 5.95 -0.57 -2.62
C LEU A 55 4.91 0.25 -1.85
N ILE A 56 3.73 -0.34 -1.60
CA ILE A 56 2.68 0.25 -0.76
C ILE A 56 3.20 0.42 0.67
N ARG A 57 3.83 -0.61 1.23
CA ARG A 57 4.47 -0.56 2.56
C ARG A 57 5.49 0.58 2.64
N HIS A 58 6.36 0.70 1.64
CA HIS A 58 7.36 1.76 1.56
C HIS A 58 6.69 3.14 1.62
N ILE A 59 5.62 3.35 0.87
CA ILE A 59 4.84 4.59 0.91
C ILE A 59 4.22 4.83 2.30
N THR A 60 3.57 3.83 2.90
CA THR A 60 2.93 3.92 4.22
C THR A 60 3.91 4.31 5.33
N LEU A 61 5.19 3.99 5.16
CA LEU A 61 6.28 4.38 6.06
C LEU A 61 6.92 5.74 5.74
N GLY A 62 6.29 6.52 4.86
CA GLY A 62 6.66 7.92 4.58
C GLY A 62 7.35 8.15 3.25
N GLY A 63 7.50 7.15 2.38
CA GLY A 63 8.12 7.37 1.07
C GLY A 63 9.62 7.74 1.13
N CYS A 64 10.22 8.03 -0.01
CA CYS A 64 11.60 8.53 -0.11
C CYS A 64 11.62 9.74 -1.05
N GLU A 65 12.79 10.35 -1.29
CA GLU A 65 12.88 11.51 -2.18
C GLU A 65 12.32 11.23 -3.59
N LYS A 66 12.48 10.00 -4.08
CA LYS A 66 12.00 9.55 -5.39
C LYS A 66 10.54 9.09 -5.38
N LEU A 67 9.96 8.86 -4.20
CA LEU A 67 8.59 8.39 -4.02
C LEU A 67 7.98 9.10 -2.83
N ARG A 68 7.59 10.36 -3.02
CA ARG A 68 7.01 11.21 -1.99
C ARG A 68 5.50 11.06 -1.98
N VAL A 69 4.90 11.20 -0.81
CA VAL A 69 3.45 11.25 -0.64
C VAL A 69 3.04 12.42 0.24
N PRO A 70 1.79 12.92 0.11
CA PRO A 70 1.26 13.93 1.01
C PRO A 70 1.19 13.44 2.47
N ASP A 71 1.12 14.38 3.41
CA ASP A 71 1.02 14.11 4.85
C ASP A 71 -0.23 13.31 5.26
N LYS A 72 -1.23 13.24 4.38
CA LYS A 72 -2.42 12.40 4.58
C LYS A 72 -2.15 10.92 4.25
N GLY A 73 -1.19 10.62 3.39
CA GLY A 73 -1.01 9.30 2.78
C GLY A 73 -1.48 9.28 1.32
N ILE A 74 -1.71 8.08 0.79
CA ILE A 74 -2.07 7.85 -0.61
C ILE A 74 -3.37 7.07 -0.73
N ALA A 75 -4.16 7.39 -1.74
CA ALA A 75 -5.26 6.56 -2.23
C ALA A 75 -4.85 5.83 -3.52
N ILE A 76 -4.97 4.51 -3.53
CA ILE A 76 -4.73 3.68 -4.72
C ILE A 76 -6.04 2.98 -5.07
N ALA A 77 -6.49 3.10 -6.32
CA ALA A 77 -7.73 2.50 -6.80
C ALA A 77 -7.49 1.51 -7.95
N GLY A 78 -8.15 0.35 -7.92
CA GLY A 78 -8.17 -0.60 -9.03
C GLY A 78 -6.87 -1.39 -9.24
N ALA A 79 -6.07 -1.58 -8.19
CA ALA A 79 -4.80 -2.32 -8.29
C ALA A 79 -4.95 -3.81 -7.93
N PHE A 80 -4.09 -4.64 -8.50
CA PHE A 80 -3.84 -6.01 -8.09
C PHE A 80 -2.57 -6.04 -7.24
N ILE A 81 -2.72 -6.26 -5.94
CA ILE A 81 -1.65 -6.21 -4.96
C ILE A 81 -1.05 -7.61 -4.81
N THR A 82 0.23 -7.73 -5.17
CA THR A 82 0.98 -8.98 -5.06
C THR A 82 1.83 -9.01 -3.81
N ASP A 83 2.08 -10.22 -3.31
CA ASP A 83 2.80 -10.48 -2.07
C ASP A 83 2.07 -9.96 -0.81
N GLU A 84 2.60 -10.30 0.37
CA GLU A 84 2.01 -9.89 1.64
C GLU A 84 2.24 -8.39 1.90
N LEU A 85 1.14 -7.64 2.07
CA LEU A 85 1.21 -6.29 2.65
C LEU A 85 1.39 -6.40 4.17
N ASP A 86 2.65 -6.47 4.58
CA ASP A 86 3.04 -6.52 5.99
C ASP A 86 3.32 -5.11 6.56
N LEU A 87 2.36 -4.64 7.36
CA LEU A 87 2.44 -3.43 8.16
C LEU A 87 2.51 -3.74 9.67
N GLN A 88 2.89 -4.96 10.04
CA GLN A 88 2.99 -5.37 11.44
C GLN A 88 3.89 -4.42 12.24
N GLY A 89 3.37 -3.96 13.38
CA GLY A 89 4.09 -3.09 14.31
C GLY A 89 4.46 -1.70 13.76
N CYS A 90 3.99 -1.33 12.56
CA CYS A 90 4.25 -0.02 11.98
C CYS A 90 3.56 1.08 12.79
N ASP A 91 4.20 2.25 12.93
CA ASP A 91 3.64 3.43 13.58
C ASP A 91 3.75 4.64 12.65
N THR A 92 2.63 4.99 12.01
CA THR A 92 2.58 6.05 11.00
C THR A 92 1.31 6.90 11.16
N PRO A 93 1.39 8.23 10.96
CA PRO A 93 0.21 9.07 10.94
C PRO A 93 -0.56 8.99 9.60
N LEU A 94 0.00 8.33 8.58
CA LEU A 94 -0.57 8.26 7.23
C LEU A 94 -1.79 7.33 7.15
N ASP A 95 -2.71 7.67 6.26
CA ASP A 95 -3.83 6.81 5.87
C ASP A 95 -3.36 5.75 4.87
N VAL A 96 -3.94 4.55 4.98
CA VAL A 96 -3.90 3.52 3.94
C VAL A 96 -5.28 3.47 3.30
N PHE A 97 -5.37 3.95 2.06
CA PHE A 97 -6.62 4.01 1.31
C PHE A 97 -6.48 3.20 0.01
N LEU A 98 -7.04 2.00 0.01
CA LEU A 98 -6.99 1.07 -1.12
C LEU A 98 -8.44 0.79 -1.56
N VAL A 99 -8.80 1.14 -2.79
CA VAL A 99 -10.18 1.07 -3.28
C VAL A 99 -10.26 0.07 -4.41
N ALA A 100 -11.26 -0.81 -4.38
CA ALA A 100 -11.50 -1.78 -5.44
C ALA A 100 -10.20 -2.54 -5.81
N CYS A 101 -9.35 -2.85 -4.84
CA CYS A 101 -8.10 -3.58 -5.07
C CYS A 101 -8.31 -5.08 -4.88
N HIS A 102 -7.49 -5.89 -5.53
CA HIS A 102 -7.43 -7.34 -5.32
C HIS A 102 -6.14 -7.67 -4.59
N PHE A 103 -6.18 -8.49 -3.56
CA PHE A 103 -4.98 -8.98 -2.88
C PHE A 103 -4.83 -10.49 -3.13
N ASP A 104 -3.64 -10.93 -3.55
CA ASP A 104 -3.36 -12.36 -3.67
C ASP A 104 -3.09 -13.03 -2.31
N THR A 105 -2.60 -12.23 -1.35
CA THR A 105 -2.12 -12.67 -0.05
C THR A 105 -2.82 -11.89 1.05
N GLN A 106 -3.07 -12.54 2.19
CA GLN A 106 -3.72 -11.90 3.34
C GLN A 106 -2.85 -10.74 3.86
N PRO A 107 -3.32 -9.48 3.84
CA PRO A 107 -2.57 -8.37 4.42
C PRO A 107 -2.51 -8.46 5.95
N VAL A 108 -1.39 -8.01 6.51
CA VAL A 108 -1.07 -8.07 7.94
C VAL A 108 -0.88 -6.66 8.51
N PHE A 109 -1.73 -6.33 9.49
CA PHE A 109 -1.76 -5.05 10.21
C PHE A 109 -1.64 -5.25 11.73
N ARG A 110 -1.15 -6.42 12.16
CA ARG A 110 -1.02 -6.77 13.57
C ARG A 110 -0.19 -5.73 14.30
N ASP A 111 -0.64 -5.26 15.46
CA ASP A 111 0.05 -4.23 16.26
C ASP A 111 0.33 -2.89 15.56
N ALA A 112 -0.21 -2.65 14.37
CA ALA A 112 0.02 -1.42 13.65
C ALA A 112 -0.71 -0.22 14.30
N ARG A 113 -0.15 0.98 14.12
CA ARG A 113 -0.77 2.27 14.42
C ARG A 113 -0.79 3.10 13.16
N LEU A 114 -1.99 3.33 12.61
CA LEU A 114 -2.18 4.06 11.36
C LEU A 114 -2.99 5.35 11.57
N GLY A 115 -2.95 6.23 10.57
CA GLY A 115 -3.92 7.30 10.44
C GLY A 115 -5.34 6.76 10.31
N ALA A 116 -5.58 5.97 9.27
CA ALA A 116 -6.83 5.30 8.96
C ALA A 116 -6.58 4.07 8.09
N LEU A 117 -7.56 3.16 8.03
CA LEU A 117 -7.54 2.01 7.14
C LEU A 117 -8.85 1.95 6.33
N TYR A 118 -8.77 2.21 5.04
CA TYR A 118 -9.92 2.20 4.14
C TYR A 118 -9.66 1.20 3.01
N LEU A 119 -10.44 0.13 2.96
CA LEU A 119 -10.37 -0.95 1.98
C LEU A 119 -11.69 -1.15 1.18
N PRO A 120 -12.45 -0.10 0.81
CA PRO A 120 -13.77 -0.29 0.17
C PRO A 120 -13.64 -0.98 -1.19
N GLY A 121 -14.52 -1.94 -1.44
CA GLY A 121 -14.57 -2.74 -2.65
C GLY A 121 -13.38 -3.69 -2.83
N CYS A 122 -12.49 -3.82 -1.85
CA CYS A 122 -11.34 -4.71 -1.97
C CYS A 122 -11.74 -6.19 -1.89
N MET A 123 -11.04 -7.05 -2.61
CA MET A 123 -11.11 -8.50 -2.43
C MET A 123 -9.85 -8.94 -1.68
N LEU A 124 -10.05 -9.57 -0.52
CA LEU A 124 -8.99 -10.01 0.38
C LEU A 124 -9.19 -11.50 0.69
N PRO A 125 -8.13 -12.33 0.68
CA PRO A 125 -8.24 -13.71 1.14
C PRO A 125 -8.39 -13.81 2.67
N GLY A 126 -8.11 -12.70 3.38
CA GLY A 126 -8.28 -12.53 4.82
C GLY A 126 -7.82 -11.13 5.25
N LEU A 127 -7.89 -10.82 6.54
CA LEU A 127 -7.32 -9.58 7.09
C LEU A 127 -6.83 -9.85 8.51
N ASP A 128 -5.51 -9.86 8.72
CA ASP A 128 -4.97 -9.91 10.09
C ASP A 128 -4.80 -8.48 10.63
N ALA A 129 -5.78 -8.01 11.40
CA ALA A 129 -5.75 -6.70 12.03
C ALA A 129 -5.69 -6.78 13.57
N HIS A 130 -5.10 -7.84 14.13
CA HIS A 130 -5.05 -8.01 15.58
C HIS A 130 -4.34 -6.86 16.28
N ARG A 131 -5.04 -6.19 17.22
CA ARG A 131 -4.55 -5.03 17.98
C ARG A 131 -4.19 -3.80 17.13
N LEU A 132 -4.65 -3.74 15.88
CA LEU A 132 -4.57 -2.53 15.05
C LEU A 132 -5.21 -1.35 15.80
N ARG A 133 -4.53 -0.20 15.76
CA ARG A 133 -5.07 1.08 16.22
C ARG A 133 -5.09 2.04 15.05
N VAL A 134 -6.22 2.70 14.83
CA VAL A 134 -6.33 3.81 13.87
C VAL A 134 -6.69 5.09 14.62
N LYS A 135 -6.18 6.22 14.14
CA LYS A 135 -6.50 7.54 14.71
C LYS A 135 -7.84 8.09 14.20
N ARG A 136 -8.19 7.76 12.96
CA ARG A 136 -9.38 8.23 12.25
C ARG A 136 -10.36 7.08 12.06
N GLY A 137 -10.61 6.65 10.82
CA GLY A 137 -11.66 5.67 10.51
C GLY A 137 -11.16 4.31 10.05
N VAL A 138 -12.09 3.35 10.03
CA VAL A 138 -11.97 2.06 9.34
C VAL A 138 -13.17 1.90 8.41
N LEU A 139 -12.94 1.45 7.17
CA LEU A 139 -13.98 1.05 6.20
C LEU A 139 -13.52 -0.19 5.43
N LEU A 140 -14.37 -1.21 5.28
CA LEU A 140 -14.00 -2.52 4.70
C LEU A 140 -15.04 -3.09 3.71
N ASN A 141 -16.08 -2.33 3.35
CA ASN A 141 -17.28 -2.84 2.66
C ASN A 141 -17.07 -3.22 1.20
#